data_AF-A0A955KZT4-F1
#
_entry.id   AF-A0A955KZT4-F1
#
_cell.length_a   1.000
_cell.length_b   1.000
_cell.length_c   1.000
_cell.angle_alpha   90.00
_cell.angle_beta   90.00
_cell.angle_gamma   90.00
#
_symmetry.space_group_name_H-M   'P 1'
#
loop_
_entity.id
_entity.type
_entity.pdbx_description
1 polymer ?
#
loop_
_entity_poly.entity_id
_entity_poly.type
_entity_poly.pdbx_seq_one_letter_code
_entity_poly.pdbx_strand_id
1 'polypeptide(L)' 'MIGIAIETRPDWVTHEEVRTLRRYGVTRVELGYQTTFDEINELTKRGHGNSESIQATKLLKDAGIKVVAHMMQNLP' A
#
# COMPACT_ATOMS: atom_id res chain seq x y z
N MET A 1 -14.86 -7.78 -17.83
CA MET A 1 -13.90 -7.48 -16.74
C MET A 1 -14.70 -7.29 -15.45
N ILE A 2 -14.32 -7.97 -14.35
CA ILE A 2 -15.07 -7.92 -13.07
C ILE A 2 -14.35 -7.15 -11.94
N GLY A 3 -13.13 -6.70 -12.19
CA GLY A 3 -12.35 -5.90 -11.25
C GLY A 3 -10.96 -5.59 -11.82
N ILE A 4 -10.37 -4.51 -11.32
CA ILE A 4 -8.99 -4.11 -11.60
C ILE A 4 -8.21 -4.16 -10.29
N ALA A 5 -7.04 -4.78 -10.35
CA ALA A 5 -6.08 -4.86 -9.25
C ALA A 5 -4.78 -4.17 -9.68
N ILE A 6 -4.20 -3.39 -8.78
CA ILE A 6 -2.90 -2.75 -8.97
C ILE A 6 -2.01 -2.97 -7.76
N GLU A 7 -0.72 -2.76 -7.93
CA GLU A 7 0.28 -2.81 -6.87
C GLU A 7 0.90 -1.42 -6.74
N THR A 8 1.16 -0.97 -5.51
CA THR A 8 1.84 0.30 -5.28
C THR A 8 2.62 0.32 -3.97
N ARG A 9 3.46 1.34 -3.81
CA ARG A 9 4.13 1.62 -2.56
C ARG A 9 3.23 2.42 -1.63
N PRO A 10 3.30 2.21 -0.31
CA PRO A 10 2.52 2.97 0.66
C PRO A 10 2.69 4.50 0.57
N ASP A 11 3.91 5.00 0.34
CA ASP A 11 4.23 6.42 0.26
C ASP A 11 3.60 7.15 -0.94
N TRP A 12 3.04 6.41 -1.91
CA TRP A 12 2.38 6.99 -3.09
C TRP A 12 0.87 7.15 -2.89
N VAL A 13 0.30 6.61 -1.81
CA VAL A 13 -1.14 6.62 -1.58
C VAL A 13 -1.56 7.94 -0.93
N THR A 14 -1.85 8.92 -1.78
CA THR A 14 -2.42 10.20 -1.38
C THR A 14 -3.93 10.24 -1.62
N HIS A 15 -4.63 11.23 -1.06
CA HIS A 15 -6.06 11.44 -1.36
C HIS A 15 -6.32 11.65 -2.85
N GLU A 16 -5.39 12.28 -3.58
CA GLU A 16 -5.49 12.47 -5.02
C GLU A 16 -5.37 11.14 -5.76
N GLU A 17 -4.38 10.34 -5.38
CA GLU A 17 -4.19 9.02 -5.97
C GLU A 17 -5.43 8.15 -5.76
N VAL A 18 -5.98 8.12 -4.54
CA VAL A 18 -7.22 7.37 -4.26
C VAL A 18 -8.39 7.81 -5.14
N ARG A 19 -8.52 9.11 -5.44
CA ARG A 19 -9.55 9.60 -6.39
C ARG A 19 -9.28 9.08 -7.80
N THR A 20 -8.03 9.08 -8.25
CA THR A 20 -7.61 8.55 -9.55
C THR A 20 -7.90 7.06 -9.65
N LEU A 21 -7.53 6.26 -8.64
CA LEU A 21 -7.82 4.84 -8.57
C LEU A 21 -9.32 4.54 -8.65
N ARG A 22 -10.13 5.34 -7.95
CA ARG A 22 -11.59 5.25 -8.04
C ARG A 22 -12.11 5.56 -9.43
N ARG A 23 -11.56 6.58 -10.10
CA ARG A 23 -11.92 6.96 -11.47
C ARG A 23 -11.58 5.87 -12.49
N TYR A 24 -10.49 5.14 -12.27
CA TYR A 24 -10.08 4.01 -13.11
C TYR A 24 -10.84 2.71 -12.81
N GLY A 25 -11.74 2.68 -11.83
CA GLY A 25 -12.49 1.48 -11.47
C GLY A 25 -11.65 0.44 -10.74
N VAL A 26 -10.57 0.85 -10.06
CA VAL A 26 -9.75 -0.05 -9.24
C VAL A 26 -10.58 -0.60 -8.09
N THR A 27 -10.51 -1.92 -7.92
CA THR A 27 -11.28 -2.67 -6.91
C THR A 27 -10.40 -3.21 -5.79
N ARG A 28 -9.10 -3.39 -6.05
CA ARG A 28 -8.11 -3.92 -5.10
C ARG A 28 -6.75 -3.27 -5.31
N VAL A 29 -6.06 -2.98 -4.21
CA VAL A 29 -4.68 -2.51 -4.21
C VAL A 29 -3.84 -3.43 -3.33
N GLU A 30 -2.72 -3.88 -3.86
CA GLU A 30 -1.67 -4.53 -3.08
C GLU A 30 -0.61 -3.49 -2.68
N LEU A 31 -0.35 -3.41 -1.38
CA LEU A 31 0.62 -2.50 -0.80
C LEU A 31 1.89 -3.24 -0.41
N GLY A 32 3.03 -2.71 -0.85
CA GLY A 32 4.35 -3.26 -0.58
C GLY A 32 4.88 -2.97 0.82
N TYR A 33 4.25 -3.53 1.88
CA TYR A 33 4.66 -3.42 3.29
C TYR A 33 6.04 -4.01 3.56
N GLN A 34 6.28 -5.22 3.06
CA GLN A 34 7.45 -6.07 3.29
C GLN A 34 7.58 -6.56 4.74
N THR A 35 7.61 -5.65 5.71
CA THR A 35 7.74 -5.98 7.14
C THR A 35 7.07 -4.89 7.97
N THR A 36 6.65 -5.25 9.19
CA THR A 36 6.13 -4.31 10.19
C THR A 36 7.22 -3.78 11.13
N PHE A 37 8.49 -4.04 10.85
CA PHE A 37 9.63 -3.56 11.63
C PHE A 37 10.33 -2.44 10.87
N ASP A 38 10.24 -1.20 11.38
CA ASP A 38 10.82 -0.03 10.71
C ASP A 38 12.34 -0.13 10.59
N GLU A 39 13.01 -0.69 11.59
CA GLU A 39 14.46 -0.96 11.54
C GLU A 39 14.86 -1.81 10.33
N ILE A 40 14.07 -2.83 9.97
CA ILE A 40 14.33 -3.69 8.81
C ILE A 40 14.02 -2.92 7.50
N ASN A 41 12.97 -2.09 7.48
CA ASN A 41 12.67 -1.23 6.33
C ASN A 41 13.78 -0.20 6.08
N GLU A 42 14.39 0.34 7.14
CA GLU A 42 15.54 1.24 7.06
C GLU A 42 16.79 0.51 6.57
N LEU A 43 17.10 -0.67 7.14
CA LEU A 43 18.24 -1.51 6.73
C LEU A 43 18.17 -1.91 5.26
N THR A 44 16.98 -2.27 4.78
CA THR A 44 16.73 -2.64 3.39
C THR A 44 16.54 -1.43 2.45
N LYS A 45 16.68 -0.20 2.97
CA LYS A 45 16.52 1.06 2.23
C LYS A 45 15.20 1.14 1.47
N ARG A 46 14.12 0.71 2.13
CA ARG A 46 12.80 0.58 1.53
C ARG A 46 12.22 1.91 1.05
N GLY A 47 12.59 3.01 1.73
CA GLY A 47 12.19 4.37 1.38
C GLY A 47 10.81 4.79 1.91
N HIS A 48 10.18 3.97 2.76
CA HIS A 48 8.99 4.28 3.55
C HIS A 48 9.00 3.41 4.82
N GLY A 49 8.22 3.80 5.83
CA GLY A 49 8.04 3.03 7.06
C GLY A 49 6.59 2.58 7.27
N ASN A 50 6.33 2.13 8.48
CA ASN A 50 5.02 1.66 8.91
C ASN A 50 3.98 2.78 8.96
N SER A 51 4.39 4.02 9.25
CA SER A 51 3.49 5.17 9.26
C SER A 51 2.80 5.37 7.92
N GLU A 52 3.56 5.31 6.83
CA GLU A 52 3.05 5.43 5.46
C GLU A 52 2.14 4.25 5.15
N SER A 53 2.52 3.03 5.55
CA SER A 53 1.72 1.81 5.39
C SER A 53 0.36 1.89 6.11
N ILE A 54 0.34 2.39 7.35
CA ILE A 54 -0.89 2.60 8.13
C ILE A 54 -1.78 3.65 7.46
N GLN A 55 -1.20 4.79 7.07
CA GLN A 55 -1.95 5.88 6.44
C GLN A 55 -2.54 5.45 5.09
N ALA A 56 -1.74 4.81 4.23
CA ALA A 56 -2.15 4.30 2.94
C ALA A 56 -3.32 3.31 3.07
N THR A 57 -3.21 2.35 4.00
CA THR A 57 -4.28 1.38 4.24
C THR A 57 -5.54 2.03 4.76
N LYS A 58 -5.43 3.02 5.65
CA LYS A 58 -6.60 3.78 6.10
C LYS A 58 -7.30 4.47 4.93
N LEU A 59 -6.56 5.21 4.09
CA LEU A 59 -7.13 5.93 2.95
C LEU A 59 -7.81 5.00 1.95
N LEU A 60 -7.20 3.85 1.64
CA LEU A 60 -7.79 2.88 0.72
C LEU A 60 -9.03 2.19 1.31
N LYS A 61 -9.03 1.89 2.61
CA LYS A 61 -10.18 1.28 3.30
C LYS A 61 -11.35 2.25 3.44
N ASP A 62 -11.10 3.49 3.85
CA ASP A 62 -12.10 4.56 3.84
C ASP A 62 -12.62 4.81 2.42
N ALA A 63 -11.69 4.67 1.45
CA ALA A 63 -11.89 4.51 0.02
C ALA A 63 -12.97 3.51 -0.38
N GLY A 64 -13.14 2.41 0.37
CA GLY A 64 -13.88 1.19 0.00
C GLY A 64 -13.11 0.28 -0.96
N ILE A 65 -11.79 0.43 -1.07
CA ILE A 65 -10.91 -0.36 -1.94
C ILE A 65 -10.36 -1.54 -1.11
N LYS A 66 -10.35 -2.75 -1.67
CA LYS A 66 -9.76 -3.92 -1.00
C LYS A 66 -8.26 -3.75 -0.89
N VAL A 67 -7.68 -3.97 0.29
CA VAL A 67 -6.24 -3.86 0.53
C VAL A 67 -5.64 -5.24 0.75
N VAL A 68 -4.54 -5.53 0.08
CA VAL A 68 -3.67 -6.69 0.31
C VAL A 68 -2.32 -6.18 0.78
N ALA A 69 -1.79 -6.72 1.88
CA ALA A 69 -0.44 -6.41 2.34
C ALA A 69 0.53 -7.45 1.77
N HIS A 70 1.51 -7.01 0.99
CA HIS A 70 2.61 -7.84 0.55
C HIS A 70 3.66 -7.89 1.67
N MET A 71 3.85 -9.07 2.26
CA MET A 71 4.77 -9.33 3.36
C MET A 71 5.90 -10.25 2.90
N MET A 72 7.13 -9.98 3.35
CA MET A 72 8.31 -10.81 3.10
C MET A 72 8.93 -11.24 4.42
N GLN A 73 9.13 -12.54 4.57
CA GLN A 73 9.82 -13.12 5.72
C GLN A 73 11.33 -13.16 5.46
N ASN A 74 12.12 -13.25 6.53
CA ASN A 74 13.57 -13.41 6.47
C ASN A 74 14.31 -12.25 5.76
N LEU A 75 13.83 -11.02 5.99
CA LEU A 75 14.57 -9.80 5.67
C LEU A 75 15.69 -9.59 6.71
N PRO A 76 16.82 -8.98 6.30
CA PRO A 76 18.01 -8.81 7.15
C PRO A 76 17.80 -7.88 8.34
#